data_AF-A0A9P0XEX0-F1
#
_entry.id   AF-A0A9P0XEX0-F1
#
_cell.length_a   1.000
_cell.length_b   1.000
_cell.length_c   1.000
_cell.angle_alpha   90.00
_cell.angle_beta   90.00
_cell.angle_gamma   90.00
#
_symmetry.space_group_name_H-M   'P 1'
#
loop_
_entity.id
_entity.type
_entity.pdbx_description
1 polymer ?
#
loop_
_entity_poly.entity_id
_entity_poly.type
_entity_poly.pdbx_seq_one_letter_code
_entity_poly.pdbx_strand_id
1 'polypeptide(L)'
;MSKTSIQQVTAASATELNRDAEDYSTTPEFIYGGPFIKVEKPSPFLNVATPINLQLQGSFKKSFAYYSLKERMPVILTKVIDYVSREGSKIKSASGGTDDELHSFIQYVSKLKNDLVTNKKYDLLTVDTPEAKRWNQWIESCDAQTYFMNTWVFTECYVYRRLREGCELTKGLANFDPFDEQKDQSFNNSIEPMCVVAEKLLTMLPESDKDKRKADFISLLKICLWSNKCDLSLSMGEQVTLKNEGVKTTPSRDVLDPFQMILDLKDKILVDDSAKIADLVVTRADSFAKAIEGPTEAPAPAEGEQPAEVPPCPAKFTIPQDVMFDIVCDNSGYELFTDLCLAHFLIAQKVVQKVRFHVKKIPWFVSDVTPRDFKYVIGSCANGNYKREIPPERKPAEGEAPAEAEPTRVISADSLRQLGQQWEKFVQDGVFEVLSDDFWTSPHVYKDMKRYDPDLYRKLQFATCVLFKGDLNYRKLLGEKNWNPMTGFEPALQGFMPAPVAALRTVKADLICGLPKGKADQLNTIDEKWMEKGDYGVIQCVNDSIIVCNMGQRK
;
A
#
# COMPACT_ATOMS: atom_id res chain seq x y z
N MET A 1 47.28 -43.77 -35.35
CA MET A 1 47.41 -44.50 -34.08
C MET A 1 47.98 -43.53 -33.05
N SER A 2 47.31 -43.38 -31.89
CA SER A 2 47.85 -43.15 -30.52
C SER A 2 49.14 -42.30 -30.38
N LYS A 3 49.31 -41.25 -29.56
CA LYS A 3 48.82 -40.86 -28.22
C LYS A 3 49.33 -39.41 -28.00
N THR A 4 48.49 -38.48 -27.50
CA THR A 4 48.46 -37.97 -26.10
C THR A 4 49.74 -37.27 -25.61
N SER A 5 49.69 -35.93 -25.49
CA SER A 5 49.77 -35.19 -24.21
C SER A 5 50.02 -33.70 -24.47
N ILE A 6 49.01 -32.88 -24.15
CA ILE A 6 49.13 -31.42 -24.01
C ILE A 6 49.29 -31.15 -22.52
N GLN A 7 50.38 -30.49 -22.16
CA GLN A 7 50.63 -29.96 -20.82
C GLN A 7 51.00 -28.47 -20.96
N GLN A 8 50.53 -27.68 -19.97
CA GLN A 8 50.76 -26.24 -19.75
C GLN A 8 49.92 -25.35 -20.67
N VAL A 9 49.04 -24.48 -20.17
CA VAL A 9 49.22 -23.32 -19.27
C VAL A 9 47.87 -23.14 -18.53
N THR A 10 47.78 -22.97 -17.21
CA THR A 10 47.78 -21.66 -16.52
C THR A 10 47.68 -21.89 -15.00
N ALA A 11 48.63 -21.34 -14.24
CA ALA A 11 48.50 -21.11 -12.81
C ALA A 11 48.38 -19.60 -12.60
N ALA A 12 47.15 -19.12 -12.36
CA ALA A 12 46.87 -17.84 -11.69
C ALA A 12 45.35 -17.71 -11.46
N SER A 13 44.98 -17.22 -10.27
CA SER A 13 43.63 -16.90 -9.81
C SER A 13 42.81 -18.06 -9.23
N ALA A 14 43.10 -18.40 -7.97
CA ALA A 14 42.19 -19.12 -7.08
C ALA A 14 42.34 -18.59 -5.65
N THR A 15 42.09 -17.30 -5.45
CA THR A 15 41.96 -16.70 -4.12
C THR A 15 41.03 -15.49 -4.23
N GLU A 16 39.73 -15.74 -4.29
CA GLU A 16 38.66 -14.79 -3.91
C GLU A 16 37.28 -15.43 -4.07
N LEU A 17 37.01 -16.56 -3.39
CA LEU A 17 35.64 -17.05 -3.23
C LEU A 17 35.48 -17.65 -1.83
N ASN A 18 34.34 -17.32 -1.21
CA ASN A 18 33.83 -17.71 0.12
C ASN A 18 34.35 -16.95 1.34
N ARG A 19 33.66 -15.84 1.67
CA ARG A 19 33.57 -15.33 3.05
C ARG A 19 32.15 -15.41 3.67
N ASP A 20 31.16 -15.96 2.97
CA ASP A 20 29.76 -16.04 3.45
C ASP A 20 29.25 -17.48 3.63
N ALA A 21 30.05 -18.35 4.23
CA ALA A 21 29.56 -19.66 4.67
C ALA A 21 28.79 -19.48 5.99
N GLU A 22 27.47 -19.22 5.89
CA GLU A 22 26.55 -19.29 7.03
C GLU A 22 26.59 -20.71 7.62
N ASP A 23 27.04 -20.82 8.87
CA ASP A 23 27.29 -22.09 9.55
C ASP A 23 25.97 -22.77 9.94
N TYR A 24 25.43 -23.58 9.03
CA TYR A 24 24.31 -24.48 9.28
C TYR A 24 24.78 -25.87 9.76
N SER A 25 26.01 -26.00 10.27
CA SER A 25 26.49 -27.25 10.84
C SER A 25 25.97 -27.41 12.28
N THR A 26 25.01 -28.30 12.48
CA THR A 26 24.69 -28.79 13.82
C THR A 26 25.81 -29.73 14.24
N THR A 27 26.65 -29.31 15.19
CA THR A 27 27.61 -30.21 15.87
C THR A 27 26.83 -31.22 16.72
N PRO A 28 26.88 -32.52 16.42
CA PRO A 28 26.42 -33.53 17.38
C PRO A 28 27.52 -33.72 18.43
N GLU A 29 27.17 -33.64 19.71
CA GLU A 29 28.07 -34.09 20.78
C GLU A 29 28.16 -35.63 20.76
N PHE A 30 29.40 -36.15 20.66
CA PHE A 30 29.84 -37.57 20.66
C PHE A 30 29.63 -38.37 19.34
N ILE A 31 30.60 -39.09 18.74
CA ILE A 31 31.55 -40.13 19.23
C ILE A 31 32.80 -40.24 18.28
N TYR A 32 33.99 -40.48 18.87
CA TYR A 32 35.29 -40.99 18.33
C TYR A 32 35.85 -40.50 16.96
N GLY A 33 36.87 -39.64 17.04
CA GLY A 33 38.22 -39.94 16.52
C GLY A 33 38.48 -40.02 15.00
N GLY A 34 37.53 -39.67 14.13
CA GLY A 34 37.77 -39.54 12.68
C GLY A 34 37.90 -38.07 12.22
N PRO A 35 38.54 -37.80 11.06
CA PRO A 35 38.54 -36.45 10.49
C PRO A 35 37.10 -35.99 10.24
N PHE A 36 36.76 -34.79 10.73
CA PHE A 36 35.43 -34.21 10.60
C PHE A 36 35.05 -34.07 9.12
N ILE A 37 34.17 -34.94 8.63
CA ILE A 37 33.50 -34.73 7.36
C ILE A 37 32.43 -33.68 7.63
N LYS A 38 32.68 -32.42 7.24
CA LYS A 38 31.62 -31.41 7.16
C LYS A 38 30.60 -31.91 6.15
N VAL A 39 29.47 -32.40 6.64
CA VAL A 39 28.29 -32.62 5.80
C VAL A 39 27.72 -31.24 5.51
N GLU A 40 28.06 -30.67 4.34
CA GLU A 40 27.40 -29.47 3.84
C GLU A 40 25.94 -29.84 3.58
N LYS A 41 25.04 -29.50 4.51
CA LYS A 41 23.61 -29.49 4.21
C LYS A 41 23.41 -28.43 3.13
N PRO A 42 22.72 -28.74 2.02
CA PRO A 42 22.42 -27.74 1.02
C PRO A 42 21.69 -26.57 1.70
N SER A 43 22.22 -25.35 1.53
CA SER A 43 21.59 -24.16 2.06
C SER A 43 20.17 -24.07 1.52
N PRO A 44 19.15 -23.76 2.36
CA PRO A 44 17.80 -23.56 1.87
C PRO A 44 17.67 -22.28 1.02
N PHE A 45 18.74 -21.47 0.97
CA PHE A 45 18.81 -20.23 0.21
C PHE A 45 19.48 -20.42 -1.15
N LEU A 46 18.83 -19.95 -2.20
CA LEU A 46 19.29 -20.00 -3.57
C LEU A 46 19.88 -18.65 -3.97
N ASN A 47 21.10 -18.63 -4.53
CA ASN A 47 21.77 -17.39 -4.98
C ASN A 47 21.27 -16.91 -6.36
N VAL A 48 19.96 -16.73 -6.48
CA VAL A 48 19.27 -16.28 -7.69
C VAL A 48 18.21 -15.23 -7.34
N ALA A 49 17.72 -14.51 -8.34
CA ALA A 49 16.50 -13.71 -8.19
C ALA A 49 15.28 -14.65 -8.19
N THR A 50 14.12 -14.17 -7.71
CA THR A 50 12.89 -14.97 -7.77
C THR A 50 12.58 -15.36 -9.21
N PRO A 51 12.49 -16.64 -9.57
CA PRO A 51 12.18 -17.04 -10.94
C PRO A 51 10.79 -16.56 -11.39
N ILE A 52 10.64 -16.33 -12.69
CA ILE A 52 9.35 -15.96 -13.28
C ILE A 52 8.32 -17.05 -12.97
N ASN A 53 7.13 -16.59 -12.63
CA ASN A 53 5.96 -17.35 -12.21
C ASN A 53 6.09 -18.12 -10.88
N LEU A 54 7.08 -17.82 -10.05
CA LEU A 54 7.15 -18.30 -8.68
C LEU A 54 6.71 -17.23 -7.67
N GLN A 55 6.32 -17.69 -6.48
CA GLN A 55 5.97 -16.81 -5.37
C GLN A 55 7.21 -16.06 -4.88
N LEU A 56 7.03 -14.80 -4.47
CA LEU A 56 8.08 -14.04 -3.82
C LEU A 56 8.34 -14.64 -2.43
N GLN A 57 9.59 -15.00 -2.17
CA GLN A 57 10.03 -15.64 -0.94
C GLN A 57 11.42 -15.14 -0.55
N GLY A 58 11.73 -15.23 0.74
CA GLY A 58 13.07 -14.98 1.27
C GLY A 58 14.09 -16.07 0.91
N SER A 59 13.71 -17.16 0.26
CA SER A 59 14.66 -18.21 -0.12
C SER A 59 15.60 -17.79 -1.25
N PHE A 60 15.27 -16.74 -2.02
CA PHE A 60 16.06 -16.26 -3.16
C PHE A 60 16.96 -15.07 -2.77
N LYS A 61 18.28 -15.27 -2.59
CA LYS A 61 19.19 -14.25 -2.04
C LYS A 61 19.30 -12.95 -2.85
N LYS A 62 18.96 -12.97 -4.15
CA LYS A 62 18.96 -11.78 -5.01
C LYS A 62 17.56 -11.15 -5.18
N SER A 63 16.55 -11.64 -4.46
CA SER A 63 15.21 -11.05 -4.48
C SER A 63 15.09 -9.87 -3.52
N PHE A 64 14.15 -8.98 -3.80
CA PHE A 64 13.84 -7.90 -2.88
C PHE A 64 13.20 -8.43 -1.60
N ALA A 65 12.46 -9.55 -1.67
CA ALA A 65 11.93 -10.23 -0.49
C ALA A 65 13.03 -10.66 0.50
N TYR A 66 14.14 -11.25 0.03
CA TYR A 66 15.27 -11.58 0.89
C TYR A 66 15.87 -10.34 1.54
N TYR A 67 16.11 -9.29 0.75
CA TYR A 67 16.61 -8.01 1.27
C TYR A 67 15.65 -7.40 2.31
N SER A 68 14.34 -7.41 2.05
CA SER A 68 13.34 -6.88 2.98
C SER A 68 13.37 -7.63 4.32
N LEU A 69 13.35 -8.97 4.29
CA LEU A 69 13.35 -9.79 5.51
C LEU A 69 14.69 -9.75 6.26
N LYS A 70 15.81 -9.72 5.55
CA LYS A 70 17.16 -9.74 6.15
C LYS A 70 17.58 -8.37 6.68
N GLU A 71 17.24 -7.29 5.99
CA GLU A 71 17.75 -5.94 6.28
C GLU A 71 16.64 -4.98 6.72
N ARG A 72 15.57 -4.82 5.93
CA ARG A 72 14.56 -3.75 6.18
C ARG A 72 13.71 -4.03 7.41
N MET A 73 13.18 -5.24 7.55
CA MET A 73 12.30 -5.61 8.65
C MET A 73 13.02 -5.52 10.02
N PRO A 74 14.26 -6.01 10.19
CA PRO A 74 15.02 -5.80 11.42
C PRO A 74 15.28 -4.32 11.75
N VAL A 75 15.50 -3.47 10.74
CA VAL A 75 15.64 -2.02 10.94
C VAL A 75 14.33 -1.41 11.46
N ILE A 76 13.17 -1.79 10.90
CA ILE A 76 11.86 -1.34 11.38
C ILE A 76 11.65 -1.73 12.85
N LEU A 77 11.90 -2.98 13.21
CA LEU A 77 11.80 -3.45 14.60
C LEU A 77 12.76 -2.71 15.53
N THR A 78 13.94 -2.34 15.04
CA THR A 78 14.91 -1.55 15.81
C THR A 78 14.42 -0.11 16.02
N LYS A 79 13.82 0.51 15.00
CA LYS A 79 13.20 1.85 15.13
C LYS A 79 12.05 1.85 16.13
N VAL A 80 11.24 0.78 16.18
CA VAL A 80 10.20 0.63 17.21
C VAL A 80 10.82 0.57 18.60
N ILE A 81 11.88 -0.20 18.80
CA ILE A 81 12.60 -0.27 20.08
C ILE A 81 13.16 1.11 20.47
N ASP A 82 13.78 1.82 19.53
CA ASP A 82 14.33 3.16 19.74
C ASP A 82 13.23 4.16 20.16
N TYR A 83 12.12 4.19 19.42
CA TYR A 83 10.98 5.07 19.74
C TYR A 83 10.45 4.83 21.16
N VAL A 84 10.19 3.56 21.51
CA VAL A 84 9.71 3.20 22.85
C VAL A 84 10.71 3.59 23.94
N SER A 85 12.00 3.45 23.66
CA SER A 85 13.07 3.78 24.62
C SER A 85 13.23 5.29 24.81
N ARG A 86 13.12 6.08 23.72
CA ARG A 86 13.32 7.53 23.72
C ARG A 86 12.09 8.28 24.23
N GLU A 87 10.90 7.87 23.82
CA GLU A 87 9.63 8.55 24.09
C GLU A 87 8.78 7.84 25.17
N GLY A 88 9.38 6.96 25.97
CA GLY A 88 8.68 6.16 26.98
C GLY A 88 7.81 6.98 27.92
N SER A 89 8.26 8.16 28.37
CA SER A 89 7.45 9.07 29.20
C SER A 89 6.17 9.54 28.50
N LYS A 90 6.27 9.95 27.23
CA LYS A 90 5.14 10.40 26.41
C LYS A 90 4.15 9.25 26.17
N ILE A 91 4.68 8.06 25.85
CA ILE A 91 3.87 6.85 25.62
C ILE A 91 3.07 6.49 26.88
N LYS A 92 3.72 6.44 28.05
CA LYS A 92 3.04 6.15 29.33
C LYS A 92 1.92 7.15 29.62
N SER A 93 2.16 8.45 29.39
CA SER A 93 1.13 9.48 29.57
C SER A 93 -0.07 9.32 28.62
N ALA A 94 0.17 8.86 27.39
CA ALA A 94 -0.89 8.69 26.39
C ALA A 94 -1.66 7.37 26.53
N SER A 95 -0.99 6.29 26.94
CA SER A 95 -1.53 4.94 26.94
C SER A 95 -1.91 4.42 28.33
N GLY A 96 -1.39 5.04 29.40
CA GLY A 96 -1.52 4.55 30.78
C GLY A 96 -0.55 3.42 31.12
N GLY A 97 0.50 3.21 30.31
CA GLY A 97 1.51 2.17 30.51
C GLY A 97 2.46 2.40 31.68
N THR A 98 3.14 1.33 32.11
CA THR A 98 4.22 1.37 33.11
C THR A 98 5.60 1.15 32.49
N ASP A 99 6.66 1.46 33.23
CA ASP A 99 8.04 1.17 32.78
C ASP A 99 8.29 -0.33 32.58
N ASP A 100 7.70 -1.18 33.43
CA ASP A 100 7.79 -2.64 33.31
C ASP A 100 7.09 -3.15 32.04
N GLU A 101 5.95 -2.56 31.68
CA GLU A 101 5.22 -2.90 30.44
C GLU A 101 6.01 -2.49 29.20
N LEU A 102 6.59 -1.27 29.18
CA LEU A 102 7.47 -0.83 28.10
C LEU A 102 8.69 -1.74 27.95
N HIS A 103 9.32 -2.11 29.07
CA HIS A 103 10.48 -3.01 29.07
C HIS A 103 10.10 -4.40 28.52
N SER A 104 8.96 -4.94 28.96
CA SER A 104 8.42 -6.22 28.46
C SER A 104 8.16 -6.17 26.95
N PHE A 105 7.58 -5.07 26.46
CA PHE A 105 7.37 -4.87 25.03
C PHE A 105 8.69 -4.82 24.25
N ILE A 106 9.70 -4.07 24.73
CA ILE A 106 11.03 -4.02 24.10
C ILE A 106 11.68 -5.42 24.03
N GLN A 107 11.59 -6.20 25.10
CA GLN A 107 12.11 -7.58 25.12
C GLN A 107 11.39 -8.46 24.09
N TYR A 108 10.07 -8.32 23.99
CA TYR A 108 9.25 -9.05 23.02
C TYR A 108 9.64 -8.71 21.58
N VAL A 109 9.76 -7.42 21.25
CA VAL A 109 10.19 -6.96 19.91
C VAL A 109 11.62 -7.41 19.60
N SER A 110 12.51 -7.40 20.59
CA SER A 110 13.89 -7.87 20.44
C SER A 110 13.96 -9.36 20.13
N LYS A 111 13.13 -10.19 20.81
CA LYS A 111 12.98 -11.61 20.49
C LYS A 111 12.46 -11.81 19.07
N LEU A 112 11.39 -11.12 18.70
CA LEU A 112 10.80 -11.19 17.35
C LEU A 112 11.82 -10.85 16.26
N LYS A 113 12.62 -9.80 16.46
CA LYS A 113 13.73 -9.44 15.57
C LYS A 113 14.76 -10.57 15.47
N ASN A 114 15.18 -11.14 16.59
CA ASN A 114 16.15 -12.24 16.61
C ASN A 114 15.62 -13.48 15.86
N ASP A 115 14.36 -13.84 16.11
CA ASP A 115 13.73 -15.01 15.48
C ASP A 115 13.61 -14.83 13.96
N LEU A 116 13.28 -13.61 13.50
CA LEU A 116 13.31 -13.25 12.09
C LEU A 116 14.72 -13.40 11.50
N VAL A 117 15.75 -12.72 12.04
CA VAL A 117 17.10 -12.71 11.43
C VAL A 117 17.79 -14.08 11.46
N THR A 118 17.40 -14.95 12.39
CA THR A 118 17.89 -16.34 12.49
C THR A 118 17.00 -17.35 11.77
N ASN A 119 15.98 -16.89 11.03
CA ASN A 119 15.07 -17.71 10.24
C ASN A 119 14.44 -18.87 11.05
N LYS A 120 13.94 -18.58 12.25
CA LYS A 120 13.29 -19.60 13.10
C LYS A 120 11.93 -20.04 12.54
N LYS A 121 11.31 -21.00 13.22
CA LYS A 121 9.90 -21.30 12.99
C LYS A 121 9.01 -20.19 13.55
N TYR A 122 7.81 -20.03 12.99
CA TYR A 122 6.82 -19.13 13.55
C TYR A 122 6.37 -19.61 14.93
N ASP A 123 6.29 -18.67 15.88
CA ASP A 123 5.59 -18.90 17.14
C ASP A 123 4.10 -18.67 16.95
N LEU A 124 3.29 -19.43 17.69
CA LEU A 124 1.85 -19.16 17.79
C LEU A 124 1.59 -17.90 18.62
N LEU A 125 0.49 -17.22 18.29
CA LEU A 125 -0.07 -16.17 19.10
C LEU A 125 -0.66 -16.78 20.39
N THR A 126 -0.42 -16.11 21.50
CA THR A 126 -0.77 -16.46 22.87
C THR A 126 -1.97 -15.68 23.41
N VAL A 127 -2.31 -14.55 22.80
CA VAL A 127 -3.52 -13.78 23.15
C VAL A 127 -4.79 -14.55 22.79
N ASP A 128 -5.77 -14.56 23.71
CA ASP A 128 -7.03 -15.30 23.52
C ASP A 128 -8.08 -14.45 22.79
N THR A 129 -7.89 -14.25 21.48
CA THR A 129 -8.87 -13.57 20.62
C THR A 129 -9.31 -14.47 19.45
N PRO A 130 -10.53 -14.29 18.91
CA PRO A 130 -10.97 -15.02 17.72
C PRO A 130 -10.06 -14.81 16.50
N GLU A 131 -9.46 -13.63 16.39
CA GLU A 131 -8.52 -13.29 15.34
C GLU A 131 -7.18 -14.02 15.54
N ALA A 132 -6.64 -14.07 16.76
CA ALA A 132 -5.40 -14.78 17.04
C ALA A 132 -5.53 -16.29 16.82
N LYS A 133 -6.69 -16.87 17.18
CA LYS A 133 -7.01 -18.28 16.89
C LYS A 133 -7.00 -18.57 15.39
N ARG A 134 -7.53 -17.66 14.56
CA ARG A 134 -7.50 -17.79 13.09
C ARG A 134 -6.06 -17.73 12.56
N TRP A 135 -5.24 -16.81 13.06
CA TRP A 135 -3.82 -16.76 12.71
C TRP A 135 -3.07 -18.03 13.07
N ASN A 136 -3.30 -18.59 14.26
CA ASN A 136 -2.68 -19.84 14.67
C ASN A 136 -3.03 -20.97 13.70
N GLN A 137 -4.31 -21.08 13.30
CA GLN A 137 -4.72 -22.05 12.27
C GLN A 137 -3.99 -21.83 10.94
N TRP A 138 -3.77 -20.58 10.52
CA TRP A 138 -3.02 -20.28 9.30
C TRP A 138 -1.55 -20.65 9.42
N ILE A 139 -0.92 -20.36 10.57
CA ILE A 139 0.48 -20.73 10.84
C ILE A 139 0.62 -22.25 10.82
N GLU A 140 -0.25 -22.98 11.52
CA GLU A 140 -0.21 -24.45 11.59
C GLU A 140 -0.47 -25.13 10.24
N SER A 141 -1.27 -24.52 9.37
CA SER A 141 -1.60 -25.07 8.05
C SER A 141 -0.61 -24.71 6.93
N CYS A 142 0.37 -23.84 7.18
CA CYS A 142 1.38 -23.49 6.18
C CYS A 142 2.39 -24.64 5.99
N ASP A 143 2.70 -25.00 4.73
CA ASP A 143 3.77 -25.96 4.45
C ASP A 143 5.15 -25.40 4.85
N ALA A 144 5.35 -24.10 4.64
CA ALA A 144 6.58 -23.40 4.99
C ALA A 144 6.50 -22.76 6.37
N GLN A 145 7.20 -23.36 7.33
CA GLN A 145 7.10 -23.02 8.75
C GLN A 145 8.13 -21.99 9.24
N THR A 146 9.03 -21.50 8.38
CA THR A 146 10.10 -20.54 8.75
C THR A 146 10.02 -19.25 7.96
N TYR A 147 10.45 -18.13 8.57
CA TYR A 147 10.31 -16.76 8.05
C TYR A 147 10.73 -16.59 6.58
N PHE A 148 11.85 -17.16 6.15
CA PHE A 148 12.38 -16.97 4.79
C PHE A 148 11.83 -17.97 3.76
N MET A 149 11.19 -19.05 4.21
CA MET A 149 10.72 -20.12 3.31
C MET A 149 9.25 -19.97 2.92
N ASN A 150 8.47 -19.16 3.66
CA ASN A 150 7.09 -18.86 3.32
C ASN A 150 7.02 -17.72 2.28
N THR A 151 5.82 -17.50 1.75
CA THR A 151 5.52 -16.30 0.95
C THR A 151 5.89 -15.04 1.71
N TRP A 152 6.48 -14.08 0.99
CA TRP A 152 7.00 -12.87 1.59
C TRP A 152 5.92 -12.07 2.32
N VAL A 153 4.75 -11.87 1.70
CA VAL A 153 3.59 -11.21 2.33
C VAL A 153 3.15 -11.89 3.63
N PHE A 154 3.14 -13.23 3.70
CA PHE A 154 2.75 -13.94 4.92
C PHE A 154 3.69 -13.59 6.08
N THR A 155 4.99 -13.63 5.82
CA THR A 155 6.01 -13.31 6.82
C THR A 155 5.93 -11.85 7.27
N GLU A 156 5.78 -10.89 6.35
CA GLU A 156 5.65 -9.48 6.72
C GLU A 156 4.38 -9.25 7.56
N CYS A 157 3.24 -9.75 7.11
CA CYS A 157 1.97 -9.66 7.85
C CYS A 157 2.09 -10.31 9.24
N TYR A 158 2.75 -11.46 9.36
CA TYR A 158 2.99 -12.11 10.64
C TYR A 158 3.82 -11.24 11.58
N VAL A 159 4.89 -10.59 11.10
CA VAL A 159 5.72 -9.70 11.94
C VAL A 159 4.90 -8.53 12.49
N TYR A 160 4.08 -7.87 11.67
CA TYR A 160 3.20 -6.79 12.15
C TYR A 160 2.12 -7.30 13.11
N ARG A 161 1.56 -8.50 12.86
CA ARG A 161 0.61 -9.11 13.80
C ARG A 161 1.26 -9.46 15.16
N ARG A 162 2.50 -9.93 15.16
CA ARG A 162 3.27 -10.18 16.38
C ARG A 162 3.60 -8.89 17.11
N LEU A 163 3.95 -7.81 16.41
CA LEU A 163 4.12 -6.49 17.03
C LEU A 163 2.84 -6.05 17.76
N ARG A 164 1.68 -6.19 17.10
CA ARG A 164 0.38 -5.91 17.73
C ARG A 164 0.13 -6.78 18.96
N GLU A 165 0.48 -8.07 18.90
CA GLU A 165 0.34 -8.95 20.06
C GLU A 165 1.19 -8.48 21.25
N GLY A 166 2.44 -8.05 21.00
CA GLY A 166 3.30 -7.52 22.05
C GLY A 166 2.63 -6.37 22.83
N CYS A 167 1.89 -5.51 22.12
CA CYS A 167 1.08 -4.47 22.73
C CYS A 167 -0.10 -5.06 23.55
N GLU A 168 -0.84 -6.01 22.97
CA GLU A 168 -2.04 -6.66 23.56
C GLU A 168 -1.75 -7.47 24.83
N LEU A 169 -0.52 -7.98 24.99
CA LEU A 169 -0.10 -8.71 26.19
C LEU A 169 0.07 -7.82 27.43
N THR A 170 0.09 -6.50 27.24
CA THR A 170 0.17 -5.51 28.33
C THR A 170 -1.14 -4.75 28.44
N LYS A 171 -1.53 -4.34 29.64
CA LYS A 171 -2.81 -3.62 29.83
C LYS A 171 -2.67 -2.18 29.35
N GLY A 172 -1.57 -1.52 29.71
CA GLY A 172 -1.35 -0.11 29.39
C GLY A 172 -0.91 0.17 27.95
N LEU A 173 -0.48 -0.84 27.17
CA LEU A 173 -0.11 -0.65 25.75
C LEU A 173 -1.07 -1.33 24.78
N ALA A 174 -2.18 -1.91 25.21
CA ALA A 174 -3.08 -2.70 24.34
C ALA A 174 -3.54 -1.96 23.06
N ASN A 175 -3.67 -0.63 23.13
CA ASN A 175 -4.06 0.24 22.01
C ASN A 175 -2.93 1.16 21.51
N PHE A 176 -1.69 0.92 21.95
CA PHE A 176 -0.52 1.67 21.51
C PHE A 176 -0.24 1.41 20.02
N ASP A 177 0.01 2.49 19.27
CA ASP A 177 0.50 2.43 17.90
C ASP A 177 2.01 2.73 17.91
N PRO A 178 2.88 1.74 17.64
CA PRO A 178 4.34 1.94 17.65
C PRO A 178 4.86 2.78 16.48
N PHE A 179 3.98 3.26 15.59
CA PHE A 179 4.33 4.05 14.42
C PHE A 179 3.71 5.45 14.41
N ASP A 180 3.02 5.85 15.47
CA ASP A 180 2.29 7.13 15.52
C ASP A 180 3.21 8.36 15.34
N GLU A 181 4.38 8.38 15.98
CA GLU A 181 5.37 9.47 15.83
C GLU A 181 5.75 9.67 14.35
N GLN A 182 6.00 8.58 13.62
CA GLN A 182 6.39 8.66 12.21
C GLN A 182 5.24 9.15 11.33
N LYS A 183 4.01 8.70 11.60
CA LYS A 183 2.81 9.14 10.86
C LYS A 183 2.54 10.63 11.09
N ASP A 184 2.65 11.09 12.33
CA ASP A 184 2.48 12.50 12.71
C ASP A 184 3.55 13.37 12.03
N GLN A 185 4.81 12.93 12.03
CA GLN A 185 5.90 13.65 11.35
C GLN A 185 5.69 13.75 9.84
N SER A 186 5.31 12.65 9.19
CA SER A 186 4.97 12.64 7.74
C SER A 186 3.84 13.61 7.41
N PHE A 187 2.78 13.66 8.22
CA PHE A 187 1.71 14.63 8.05
C PHE A 187 2.22 16.08 8.17
N ASN A 188 2.94 16.39 9.24
CA ASN A 188 3.42 17.74 9.52
C ASN A 188 4.38 18.27 8.45
N ASN A 189 5.25 17.40 7.93
CA ASN A 189 6.19 17.75 6.85
C ASN A 189 5.48 18.04 5.52
N SER A 190 4.22 17.62 5.38
CA SER A 190 3.44 17.73 4.15
C SER A 190 2.35 18.81 4.19
N ILE A 191 2.31 19.68 5.22
CA ILE A 191 1.26 20.71 5.33
C ILE A 191 1.32 21.72 4.18
N GLU A 192 2.51 22.18 3.77
CA GLU A 192 2.66 23.14 2.67
C GLU A 192 2.11 22.63 1.33
N PRO A 193 2.51 21.44 0.80
CA PRO A 193 1.93 20.93 -0.43
C PRO A 193 0.44 20.56 -0.28
N MET A 194 -0.04 20.20 0.93
CA MET A 194 -1.47 20.02 1.18
C MET A 194 -2.24 21.33 0.96
N CYS A 195 -1.69 22.47 1.37
CA CYS A 195 -2.31 23.78 1.15
C CYS A 195 -2.42 24.08 -0.37
N VAL A 196 -1.36 23.79 -1.14
CA VAL A 196 -1.37 23.97 -2.61
C VAL A 196 -2.42 23.09 -3.27
N VAL A 197 -2.51 21.81 -2.88
CA VAL A 197 -3.52 20.89 -3.42
C VAL A 197 -4.93 21.30 -2.99
N ALA A 198 -5.12 21.74 -1.75
CA ALA A 198 -6.40 22.18 -1.24
C ALA A 198 -6.93 23.39 -2.01
N GLU A 199 -6.08 24.40 -2.23
CA GLU A 199 -6.42 25.60 -3.01
C GLU A 199 -6.85 25.20 -4.43
N LYS A 200 -6.05 24.35 -5.09
CA LYS A 200 -6.37 23.89 -6.44
C LYS A 200 -7.65 23.06 -6.49
N LEU A 201 -7.86 22.16 -5.53
CA LEU A 201 -9.06 21.32 -5.46
C LEU A 201 -10.32 22.17 -5.40
N LEU A 202 -10.35 23.24 -4.60
CA LEU A 202 -11.52 24.13 -4.53
C LEU A 202 -11.89 24.74 -5.89
N THR A 203 -10.93 24.92 -6.80
CA THR A 203 -11.19 25.37 -8.17
C THR A 203 -11.77 24.28 -9.08
N MET A 204 -11.62 23.00 -8.70
CA MET A 204 -12.10 21.81 -9.41
C MET A 204 -13.47 21.32 -8.90
N LEU A 205 -13.93 21.75 -7.73
CA LEU A 205 -15.21 21.31 -7.15
C LEU A 205 -16.48 21.86 -7.86
N PRO A 206 -16.51 23.11 -8.37
CA PRO A 206 -17.69 23.60 -9.08
C PRO A 206 -18.04 22.77 -10.31
N GLU A 207 -19.32 22.76 -10.70
CA GLU A 207 -19.77 22.06 -11.90
C GLU A 207 -18.98 22.54 -13.13
N SER A 208 -18.47 21.58 -13.89
CA SER A 208 -17.70 21.81 -15.11
C SER A 208 -18.16 20.89 -16.24
N ASP A 209 -17.73 21.21 -17.46
CA ASP A 209 -17.96 20.38 -18.64
C ASP A 209 -17.27 19.01 -18.51
N LYS A 210 -17.66 18.07 -19.36
CA LYS A 210 -17.21 16.68 -19.28
C LYS A 210 -15.70 16.54 -19.49
N ASP A 211 -15.11 17.35 -20.37
CA ASP A 211 -13.70 17.23 -20.73
C ASP A 211 -12.82 17.78 -19.59
N LYS A 212 -13.19 18.95 -19.04
CA LYS A 212 -12.52 19.51 -17.86
C LYS A 212 -12.65 18.57 -16.66
N ARG A 213 -13.85 18.07 -16.36
CA ARG A 213 -14.08 17.12 -15.27
C ARG A 213 -13.21 15.87 -15.41
N LYS A 214 -13.12 15.31 -16.62
CA LYS A 214 -12.28 14.15 -16.89
C LYS A 214 -10.79 14.47 -16.69
N ALA A 215 -10.33 15.64 -17.15
CA ALA A 215 -8.95 16.07 -16.94
C ALA A 215 -8.61 16.29 -15.46
N ASP A 216 -9.52 16.88 -14.68
CA ASP A 216 -9.37 17.07 -13.24
C ASP A 216 -9.33 15.72 -12.51
N PHE A 217 -10.21 14.78 -12.87
CA PHE A 217 -10.18 13.41 -12.33
C PHE A 217 -8.84 12.70 -12.63
N ILE A 218 -8.38 12.75 -13.88
CA ILE A 218 -7.08 12.16 -14.27
C ILE A 218 -5.93 12.78 -13.46
N SER A 219 -5.96 14.09 -13.26
CA SER A 219 -4.95 14.81 -12.47
C SER A 219 -4.96 14.33 -11.02
N LEU A 220 -6.13 14.20 -10.40
CA LEU A 220 -6.27 13.70 -9.03
C LEU A 220 -5.82 12.24 -8.89
N LEU A 221 -6.09 11.36 -9.86
CA LEU A 221 -5.55 9.99 -9.87
C LEU A 221 -4.01 9.98 -9.89
N LYS A 222 -3.39 10.89 -10.66
CA LYS A 222 -1.93 11.01 -10.73
C LYS A 222 -1.33 11.61 -9.45
N ILE A 223 -2.02 12.55 -8.82
CA ILE A 223 -1.66 13.05 -7.48
C ILE A 223 -1.72 11.91 -6.46
N CYS A 224 -2.79 11.10 -6.47
CA CYS A 224 -2.93 9.94 -5.59
C CYS A 224 -1.85 8.87 -5.81
N LEU A 225 -1.40 8.68 -7.05
CA LEU A 225 -0.31 7.75 -7.38
C LEU A 225 1.02 8.22 -6.78
N TRP A 226 1.36 9.51 -6.95
CA TRP A 226 2.67 10.05 -6.59
C TRP A 226 2.73 10.65 -5.18
N SER A 227 1.69 10.51 -4.37
CA SER A 227 1.62 11.05 -3.00
C SER A 227 2.77 10.58 -2.12
N ASN A 228 3.17 9.31 -2.22
CA ASN A 228 4.33 8.76 -1.53
C ASN A 228 5.66 9.46 -1.91
N LYS A 229 5.76 9.96 -3.16
CA LYS A 229 6.96 10.65 -3.65
C LYS A 229 6.98 12.13 -3.24
N CYS A 230 5.81 12.78 -3.14
CA CYS A 230 5.69 14.10 -2.50
C CYS A 230 6.19 14.06 -1.06
N ASP A 231 5.73 13.08 -0.27
CA ASP A 231 6.12 12.93 1.13
C ASP A 231 7.63 12.64 1.28
N LEU A 232 8.21 11.81 0.40
CA LEU A 232 9.64 11.51 0.38
C LEU A 232 10.53 12.70 0.02
N SER A 233 10.08 13.52 -0.93
CA SER A 233 10.81 14.72 -1.37
C SER A 233 10.89 15.76 -0.26
N LEU A 234 9.97 15.70 0.71
CA LEU A 234 9.89 16.62 1.85
C LEU A 234 10.51 16.04 3.13
N SER A 235 10.45 14.72 3.32
CA SER A 235 11.01 14.02 4.49
C SER A 235 12.51 13.76 4.43
N MET A 236 13.26 14.46 3.56
CA MET A 236 14.72 14.29 3.39
C MET A 236 15.15 12.81 3.26
N GLY A 237 14.35 11.96 2.60
CA GLY A 237 14.73 10.59 2.27
C GLY A 237 14.56 9.54 3.37
N GLU A 238 13.76 9.76 4.42
CA GLU A 238 13.48 8.73 5.44
C GLU A 238 12.30 7.79 5.10
N GLN A 239 12.31 7.14 3.92
CA GLN A 239 11.94 5.71 3.87
C GLN A 239 13.21 4.92 3.60
N VAL A 240 13.33 3.77 4.28
CA VAL A 240 14.43 2.79 4.30
C VAL A 240 15.06 2.54 2.92
N THR A 241 15.86 3.50 2.47
CA THR A 241 16.79 3.42 1.35
C THR A 241 18.13 3.74 1.99
N LEU A 242 18.79 2.69 2.48
CA LEU A 242 20.13 2.81 3.06
C LEU A 242 21.10 3.23 1.95
N LYS A 243 21.35 4.54 1.84
CA LYS A 243 22.63 5.21 1.51
C LYS A 243 22.37 6.60 0.89
N ASN A 244 22.63 7.66 1.65
CA ASN A 244 23.75 8.56 1.40
C ASN A 244 23.90 9.54 2.56
N GLU A 245 25.05 9.46 3.23
CA GLU A 245 25.50 10.45 4.18
C GLU A 245 25.80 11.77 3.46
N GLY A 246 25.47 12.89 4.12
CA GLY A 246 26.17 14.14 3.91
C GLY A 246 25.62 15.08 2.85
N VAL A 247 24.40 15.60 3.03
CA VAL A 247 24.04 16.92 2.49
C VAL A 247 23.24 17.70 3.54
N LYS A 248 23.90 18.63 4.24
CA LYS A 248 23.19 19.73 4.92
C LYS A 248 22.81 20.74 3.84
N THR A 249 21.55 20.72 3.41
CA THR A 249 20.99 21.73 2.50
C THR A 249 20.07 22.68 3.25
N THR A 250 20.29 23.98 3.03
CA THR A 250 19.36 25.07 3.31
C THR A 250 17.93 24.76 2.84
N PRO A 251 16.88 25.25 3.52
CA PRO A 251 15.51 25.07 3.05
C PRO A 251 15.37 25.61 1.62
N SER A 252 14.85 24.77 0.73
CA SER A 252 14.56 25.11 -0.67
C SER A 252 13.78 26.42 -0.75
N ARG A 253 14.21 27.33 -1.63
CA ARG A 253 13.43 28.52 -1.98
C ARG A 253 12.15 28.15 -2.73
N ASP A 254 12.13 26.99 -3.38
CA ASP A 254 11.07 26.56 -4.27
C ASP A 254 9.97 25.82 -3.49
N VAL A 255 8.73 26.26 -3.66
CA VAL A 255 7.53 25.56 -3.19
C VAL A 255 7.37 24.29 -4.01
N LEU A 256 7.19 23.16 -3.33
CA LEU A 256 6.79 21.94 -4.03
C LEU A 256 5.34 22.11 -4.53
N ASP A 257 5.17 22.20 -5.84
CA ASP A 257 3.85 22.14 -6.49
C ASP A 257 3.56 20.70 -6.95
N PRO A 258 2.64 19.98 -6.28
CA PRO A 258 2.31 18.61 -6.65
C PRO A 258 1.73 18.47 -8.06
N PHE A 259 1.08 19.50 -8.61
CA PHE A 259 0.55 19.47 -9.98
C PHE A 259 1.66 19.60 -11.02
N GLN A 260 2.70 20.38 -10.75
CA GLN A 260 3.89 20.41 -11.61
C GLN A 260 4.63 19.07 -11.53
N MET A 261 4.77 18.51 -10.33
CA MET A 261 5.45 17.23 -10.12
C MET A 261 4.83 16.09 -10.96
N ILE A 262 3.49 16.00 -11.06
CA ILE A 262 2.87 14.94 -11.89
C ILE A 262 3.10 15.14 -13.39
N LEU A 263 3.33 16.38 -13.85
CA LEU A 263 3.72 16.67 -15.23
C LEU A 263 5.16 16.23 -15.49
N ASP A 264 6.06 16.50 -14.54
CA ASP A 264 7.47 16.12 -14.62
C ASP A 264 7.67 14.59 -14.54
N LEU A 265 6.79 13.90 -13.81
CA LEU A 265 6.82 12.44 -13.64
C LEU A 265 5.99 11.67 -14.68
N LYS A 266 5.41 12.34 -15.69
CA LYS A 266 4.54 11.68 -16.68
C LYS A 266 5.23 10.48 -17.37
N ASP A 267 6.52 10.60 -17.69
CA ASP A 267 7.30 9.58 -18.38
C ASP A 267 7.78 8.45 -17.45
N LYS A 268 7.52 8.58 -16.15
CA LYS A 268 7.77 7.55 -15.12
C LYS A 268 6.56 6.66 -14.87
N ILE A 269 5.41 6.97 -15.47
CA ILE A 269 4.24 6.09 -15.45
C ILE A 269 4.40 5.04 -16.56
N LEU A 270 4.62 3.78 -16.18
CA LEU A 270 4.93 2.69 -17.12
C LEU A 270 3.70 2.15 -17.84
N VAL A 271 2.54 2.22 -17.18
CA VAL A 271 1.22 1.90 -17.72
C VAL A 271 0.27 2.96 -17.19
N ASP A 272 -0.45 3.66 -18.08
CA ASP A 272 -1.34 4.76 -17.71
C ASP A 272 -2.77 4.52 -18.22
N ASP A 273 -3.58 3.86 -17.40
CA ASP A 273 -5.01 3.68 -17.62
C ASP A 273 -5.87 4.77 -16.97
N SER A 274 -5.31 5.93 -16.56
CA SER A 274 -6.05 6.95 -15.81
C SER A 274 -7.31 7.45 -16.53
N ALA A 275 -7.22 7.63 -17.86
CA ALA A 275 -8.37 8.03 -18.68
C ALA A 275 -9.44 6.94 -18.75
N LYS A 276 -9.03 5.67 -18.81
CA LYS A 276 -9.95 4.52 -18.82
C LYS A 276 -10.68 4.41 -17.49
N ILE A 277 -9.99 4.62 -16.36
CA ILE A 277 -10.60 4.65 -15.03
C ILE A 277 -11.66 5.75 -14.97
N ALA A 278 -11.35 6.97 -15.42
CA ALA A 278 -12.30 8.08 -15.41
C ALA A 278 -13.57 7.76 -16.22
N ASP A 279 -13.42 7.24 -17.44
CA ASP A 279 -14.56 6.87 -18.29
C ASP A 279 -15.38 5.72 -17.69
N LEU A 280 -14.70 4.71 -17.14
CA LEU A 280 -15.30 3.53 -16.55
C LEU A 280 -16.16 3.87 -15.33
N VAL A 281 -15.62 4.68 -14.42
CA VAL A 281 -16.31 5.09 -13.19
C VAL A 281 -17.56 5.90 -13.53
N VAL A 282 -17.44 6.90 -14.40
CA VAL A 282 -18.58 7.74 -14.81
C VAL A 282 -19.66 6.92 -15.50
N THR A 283 -19.29 6.09 -16.48
CA THR A 283 -20.24 5.26 -17.23
C THR A 283 -21.00 4.29 -16.32
N ARG A 284 -20.29 3.67 -15.37
CA ARG A 284 -20.90 2.72 -14.44
C ARG A 284 -21.74 3.41 -13.37
N ALA A 285 -21.31 4.58 -12.89
CA ALA A 285 -22.09 5.41 -11.99
C ALA A 285 -23.43 5.83 -12.62
N ASP A 286 -23.42 6.33 -13.86
CA ASP A 286 -24.63 6.68 -14.60
C ASP A 286 -25.57 5.47 -14.76
N SER A 287 -25.00 4.29 -14.96
CA SER A 287 -25.77 3.04 -15.07
C SER A 287 -26.42 2.64 -13.74
N PHE A 288 -25.71 2.78 -12.62
CA PHE A 288 -26.27 2.53 -11.29
C PHE A 288 -27.33 3.56 -10.91
N ALA A 289 -27.10 4.85 -11.17
CA ALA A 289 -28.09 5.90 -10.91
C ALA A 289 -29.41 5.62 -11.64
N LYS A 290 -29.36 5.26 -12.92
CA LYS A 290 -30.56 4.87 -13.71
C LYS A 290 -31.25 3.62 -13.16
N ALA A 291 -30.49 2.65 -12.67
CA ALA A 291 -31.04 1.42 -12.08
C ALA A 291 -31.74 1.68 -10.74
N ILE A 292 -31.25 2.66 -9.96
CA ILE A 292 -31.85 3.09 -8.69
C ILE A 292 -33.15 3.88 -8.94
N GLU A 293 -33.19 4.72 -9.98
CA GLU A 293 -34.36 5.54 -10.34
C GLU A 293 -35.46 4.78 -11.12
N GLY A 294 -35.16 3.57 -11.64
CA GLY A 294 -36.08 2.78 -12.46
C GLY A 294 -37.30 2.20 -11.70
N PRO A 295 -38.43 1.91 -12.38
CA PRO A 295 -39.65 1.43 -11.74
C PRO A 295 -39.44 0.08 -11.03
N THR A 296 -39.83 0.03 -9.75
CA THR A 296 -39.81 -1.12 -8.85
C THR A 296 -41.01 -2.05 -9.04
N GLU A 297 -41.67 -2.05 -10.20
CA GLU A 297 -42.79 -2.96 -10.47
C GLU A 297 -42.27 -4.28 -11.05
N ALA A 298 -42.15 -5.28 -10.18
CA ALA A 298 -42.19 -6.66 -10.64
C ALA A 298 -43.58 -6.89 -11.27
N PRO A 299 -43.69 -7.51 -12.46
CA PRO A 299 -44.99 -7.86 -13.00
C PRO A 299 -45.70 -8.79 -12.01
N ALA A 300 -46.95 -8.48 -11.70
CA ALA A 300 -47.80 -9.32 -10.86
C ALA A 300 -47.78 -10.75 -11.41
N PRO A 301 -47.63 -11.78 -10.55
CA PRO A 301 -47.67 -13.15 -11.02
C PRO A 301 -49.03 -13.41 -11.67
N ALA A 302 -49.02 -13.95 -12.88
CA ALA A 302 -50.23 -14.42 -13.53
C ALA A 302 -50.92 -15.45 -12.61
N GLU A 303 -52.20 -15.22 -12.31
CA GLU A 303 -53.00 -16.17 -11.56
C GLU A 303 -53.06 -17.51 -12.33
N GLY A 304 -52.57 -18.61 -11.73
CA GLY A 304 -52.89 -19.94 -12.25
C GLY A 304 -51.89 -21.09 -12.11
N GLU A 305 -50.71 -20.96 -11.50
CA GLU A 305 -49.79 -22.09 -11.36
C GLU A 305 -49.44 -22.43 -9.91
N GLN A 306 -49.62 -23.71 -9.55
CA GLN A 306 -49.29 -24.27 -8.25
C GLN A 306 -47.77 -24.17 -7.98
N PRO A 307 -47.35 -23.94 -6.73
CA PRO A 307 -45.93 -23.81 -6.41
C PRO A 307 -45.23 -25.17 -6.50
N ALA A 308 -44.43 -25.36 -7.54
CA ALA A 308 -43.37 -26.35 -7.51
C ALA A 308 -42.33 -25.93 -6.45
N GLU A 309 -41.88 -26.85 -5.59
CA GLU A 309 -40.80 -26.62 -4.64
C GLU A 309 -39.52 -26.21 -5.40
N VAL A 310 -39.26 -24.91 -5.44
CA VAL A 310 -38.02 -24.35 -5.96
C VAL A 310 -36.95 -24.55 -4.86
N PRO A 311 -35.80 -25.19 -5.14
CA PRO A 311 -34.68 -25.22 -4.20
C PRO A 311 -34.28 -23.77 -3.86
N PRO A 312 -33.73 -23.49 -2.65
CA PRO A 312 -33.46 -22.12 -2.23
C PRO A 312 -32.53 -21.44 -3.24
N CYS A 313 -33.12 -20.54 -4.03
CA CYS A 313 -32.42 -19.73 -5.02
C CYS A 313 -31.38 -18.87 -4.28
N PRO A 314 -30.12 -18.81 -4.74
CA PRO A 314 -29.11 -17.97 -4.10
C PRO A 314 -29.63 -16.53 -4.01
N ALA A 315 -29.45 -15.94 -2.82
CA ALA A 315 -29.96 -14.65 -2.37
C ALA A 315 -30.29 -13.65 -3.49
N LYS A 316 -31.53 -13.16 -3.50
CA LYS A 316 -32.00 -12.06 -4.37
C LYS A 316 -30.94 -10.96 -4.42
N PHE A 317 -30.44 -10.68 -5.62
CA PHE A 317 -29.51 -9.58 -5.89
C PHE A 317 -30.17 -8.27 -5.42
N THR A 318 -29.77 -7.74 -4.27
CA THR A 318 -30.21 -6.42 -3.79
C THR A 318 -29.49 -5.37 -4.63
N ILE A 319 -30.25 -4.56 -5.36
CA ILE A 319 -29.71 -3.40 -6.08
C ILE A 319 -29.05 -2.47 -5.03
N PRO A 320 -27.80 -2.01 -5.24
CA PRO A 320 -27.19 -1.05 -4.31
C PRO A 320 -28.06 0.20 -4.23
N GLN A 321 -28.35 0.65 -3.00
CA GLN A 321 -29.22 1.80 -2.75
C GLN A 321 -28.56 3.12 -3.15
N ASP A 322 -27.23 3.17 -3.12
CA ASP A 322 -26.42 4.34 -3.45
C ASP A 322 -25.38 3.98 -4.51
N VAL A 323 -25.00 4.95 -5.35
CA VAL A 323 -23.84 4.82 -6.23
C VAL A 323 -22.57 4.99 -5.40
N MET A 324 -21.79 3.91 -5.22
CA MET A 324 -20.63 3.89 -4.34
C MET A 324 -19.30 3.79 -5.11
N PHE A 325 -18.25 4.40 -4.56
CA PHE A 325 -16.85 4.20 -4.98
C PHE A 325 -16.03 3.72 -3.78
N ASP A 326 -15.13 2.74 -3.99
CA ASP A 326 -14.36 2.15 -2.92
C ASP A 326 -12.88 2.47 -3.08
N ILE A 327 -12.24 2.88 -1.98
CA ILE A 327 -10.80 3.10 -1.91
C ILE A 327 -10.23 2.15 -0.86
N VAL A 328 -9.35 1.24 -1.27
CA VAL A 328 -8.54 0.42 -0.36
C VAL A 328 -7.24 1.19 -0.12
N CYS A 329 -7.15 1.75 1.08
CA CYS A 329 -6.11 2.71 1.42
C CYS A 329 -4.76 2.03 1.68
N ASP A 330 -3.69 2.79 1.47
CA ASP A 330 -2.31 2.45 1.84
C ASP A 330 -1.91 3.30 3.05
N ASN A 331 -1.14 4.38 2.85
CA ASN A 331 -0.56 5.18 3.94
C ASN A 331 -1.47 6.29 4.48
N SER A 332 -1.25 6.68 5.73
CA SER A 332 -1.78 7.90 6.34
C SER A 332 -1.07 9.16 5.81
N GLY A 333 -1.27 10.31 6.48
CA GLY A 333 -0.55 11.53 6.12
C GLY A 333 -0.96 12.10 4.76
N TYR A 334 0.03 12.47 3.94
CA TYR A 334 -0.21 13.07 2.62
C TYR A 334 -0.95 12.14 1.66
N GLU A 335 -0.70 10.84 1.70
CA GLU A 335 -1.38 9.89 0.82
C GLU A 335 -2.89 9.85 1.10
N LEU A 336 -3.27 9.67 2.35
CA LEU A 336 -4.68 9.71 2.74
C LEU A 336 -5.34 11.06 2.39
N PHE A 337 -4.64 12.17 2.59
CA PHE A 337 -5.14 13.49 2.19
C PHE A 337 -5.46 13.53 0.68
N THR A 338 -4.57 13.02 -0.17
CA THR A 338 -4.84 12.98 -1.62
C THR A 338 -6.03 12.07 -1.97
N ASP A 339 -6.21 10.96 -1.26
CA ASP A 339 -7.35 10.06 -1.43
C ASP A 339 -8.67 10.76 -1.03
N LEU A 340 -8.66 11.55 0.05
CA LEU A 340 -9.79 12.39 0.48
C LEU A 340 -10.11 13.49 -0.55
N CYS A 341 -9.09 14.10 -1.17
CA CYS A 341 -9.29 15.06 -2.25
C CYS A 341 -9.99 14.42 -3.46
N LEU A 342 -9.54 13.23 -3.87
CA LEU A 342 -10.18 12.48 -4.95
C LEU A 342 -11.65 12.13 -4.61
N ALA A 343 -11.89 11.62 -3.41
CA ALA A 343 -13.23 11.29 -2.95
C ALA A 343 -14.16 12.52 -2.92
N HIS A 344 -13.67 13.66 -2.44
CA HIS A 344 -14.45 14.91 -2.42
C HIS A 344 -14.80 15.34 -3.84
N PHE A 345 -13.85 15.30 -4.77
CA PHE A 345 -14.11 15.61 -6.16
C PHE A 345 -15.24 14.74 -6.75
N LEU A 346 -15.22 13.42 -6.49
CA LEU A 346 -16.26 12.51 -6.99
C LEU A 346 -17.65 12.82 -6.42
N ILE A 347 -17.74 13.19 -5.14
CA ILE A 347 -18.99 13.62 -4.50
C ILE A 347 -19.46 14.98 -5.06
N ALA A 348 -18.57 15.97 -5.13
CA ALA A 348 -18.91 17.32 -5.58
C ALA A 348 -19.37 17.35 -7.05
N GLN A 349 -18.75 16.54 -7.91
CA GLN A 349 -19.13 16.38 -9.31
C GLN A 349 -20.34 15.46 -9.51
N LYS A 350 -20.96 14.98 -8.42
CA LYS A 350 -22.12 14.07 -8.41
C LYS A 350 -21.88 12.79 -9.22
N VAL A 351 -20.63 12.33 -9.27
CA VAL A 351 -20.28 11.07 -9.94
C VAL A 351 -20.72 9.91 -9.07
N VAL A 352 -20.47 9.98 -7.77
CA VAL A 352 -20.94 8.99 -6.79
C VAL A 352 -21.67 9.69 -5.65
N GLN A 353 -22.49 8.94 -4.92
CA GLN A 353 -23.23 9.45 -3.75
C GLN A 353 -22.48 9.17 -2.45
N LYS A 354 -21.67 8.11 -2.42
CA LYS A 354 -20.87 7.70 -1.26
C LYS A 354 -19.49 7.19 -1.66
N VAL A 355 -18.54 7.34 -0.77
CA VAL A 355 -17.20 6.76 -0.88
C VAL A 355 -16.90 5.92 0.36
N ARG A 356 -16.47 4.67 0.15
CA ARG A 356 -16.05 3.76 1.22
C ARG A 356 -14.54 3.66 1.27
N PHE A 357 -13.95 4.01 2.40
CA PHE A 357 -12.54 3.89 2.68
C PHE A 357 -12.27 2.63 3.48
N HIS A 358 -11.52 1.69 2.91
CA HIS A 358 -11.09 0.48 3.57
C HIS A 358 -9.70 0.71 4.17
N VAL A 359 -9.65 0.87 5.49
CA VAL A 359 -8.45 1.14 6.28
C VAL A 359 -8.02 -0.11 7.06
N LYS A 360 -6.80 -0.11 7.60
CA LYS A 360 -6.29 -1.25 8.39
C LYS A 360 -6.82 -1.19 9.82
N LYS A 361 -7.18 -2.34 10.38
CA LYS A 361 -7.78 -2.42 11.73
C LYS A 361 -6.77 -2.18 12.87
N ILE A 362 -5.51 -2.52 12.62
CA ILE A 362 -4.40 -2.41 13.56
C ILE A 362 -3.25 -1.63 12.92
N PRO A 363 -2.29 -1.11 13.69
CA PRO A 363 -1.04 -0.58 13.16
C PRO A 363 -0.38 -1.60 12.21
N TRP A 364 -0.16 -1.19 10.97
CA TRP A 364 0.17 -2.11 9.88
C TRP A 364 1.17 -1.44 8.94
N PHE A 365 2.18 -2.18 8.49
CA PHE A 365 3.16 -1.71 7.49
C PHE A 365 3.72 -0.30 7.74
N VAL A 366 3.95 0.02 9.02
CA VAL A 366 4.43 1.31 9.52
C VAL A 366 3.41 2.43 9.32
N SER A 367 3.19 2.85 8.08
CA SER A 367 2.43 4.05 7.73
C SER A 367 1.00 3.78 7.29
N ASP A 368 0.54 2.51 7.23
CA ASP A 368 -0.82 2.25 6.76
C ASP A 368 -1.86 2.93 7.65
N VAL A 369 -2.86 3.52 7.00
CA VAL A 369 -3.95 4.22 7.67
C VAL A 369 -4.81 3.26 8.49
N THR A 370 -5.08 3.65 9.74
CA THR A 370 -6.09 3.05 10.61
C THR A 370 -7.27 4.01 10.82
N PRO A 371 -8.40 3.58 11.43
CA PRO A 371 -9.50 4.50 11.75
C PRO A 371 -9.07 5.69 12.63
N ARG A 372 -8.09 5.47 13.53
CA ARG A 372 -7.52 6.55 14.36
C ARG A 372 -6.79 7.58 13.49
N ASP A 373 -5.95 7.10 12.57
CA ASP A 373 -5.17 7.96 11.67
C ASP A 373 -6.10 8.75 10.73
N PHE A 374 -7.16 8.10 10.24
CA PHE A 374 -8.15 8.74 9.38
C PHE A 374 -8.82 9.94 10.07
N LYS A 375 -9.26 9.74 11.31
CA LYS A 375 -9.82 10.82 12.13
C LYS A 375 -8.79 11.91 12.42
N TYR A 376 -7.55 11.52 12.72
CA TYR A 376 -6.47 12.46 12.98
C TYR A 376 -6.18 13.36 11.77
N VAL A 377 -6.01 12.79 10.58
CA VAL A 377 -5.72 13.55 9.36
C VAL A 377 -6.84 14.55 9.06
N ILE A 378 -8.11 14.13 9.10
CA ILE A 378 -9.24 15.04 8.87
C ILE A 378 -9.26 16.16 9.90
N GLY A 379 -9.13 15.83 11.20
CA GLY A 379 -9.12 16.83 12.27
C GLY A 379 -7.95 17.81 12.17
N SER A 380 -6.77 17.32 11.79
CA SER A 380 -5.58 18.16 11.56
C SER A 380 -5.74 19.07 10.34
N CYS A 381 -6.39 18.61 9.27
CA CYS A 381 -6.76 19.48 8.15
C CYS A 381 -7.77 20.54 8.56
N ALA A 382 -8.84 20.16 9.29
CA ALA A 382 -9.92 21.06 9.72
C ALA A 382 -9.42 22.17 10.66
N ASN A 383 -8.39 21.88 11.46
CA ASN A 383 -7.77 22.80 12.42
C ASN A 383 -6.40 23.33 11.94
N GLY A 384 -6.05 23.12 10.67
CA GLY A 384 -4.74 23.45 10.12
C GLY A 384 -4.39 24.92 10.27
N ASN A 385 -3.22 25.20 10.86
CA ASN A 385 -2.68 26.55 10.98
C ASN A 385 -1.31 26.61 10.30
N TYR A 386 -1.31 27.11 9.07
CA TYR A 386 -0.10 27.29 8.27
C TYR A 386 -0.23 28.55 7.42
N LYS A 387 0.85 29.33 7.34
CA LYS A 387 0.97 30.47 6.45
C LYS A 387 2.44 30.69 6.09
N ARG A 388 2.74 30.80 4.79
CA ARG A 388 4.05 31.20 4.27
C ARG A 388 3.86 32.27 3.21
N GLU A 389 4.63 33.34 3.33
CA GLU A 389 4.71 34.40 2.32
C GLU A 389 5.93 34.14 1.44
N ILE A 390 5.72 34.13 0.13
CA ILE A 390 6.76 33.88 -0.86
C ILE A 390 7.09 35.21 -1.53
N PRO A 391 8.28 35.77 -1.28
CA PRO A 391 8.71 37.00 -1.93
C PRO A 391 8.79 36.83 -3.46
N PRO A 392 8.54 37.88 -4.25
CA PRO A 392 8.70 37.82 -5.70
C PRO A 392 10.15 37.52 -6.12
N GLU A 393 10.33 36.79 -7.22
CA GLU A 393 11.64 36.31 -7.70
C GLU A 393 12.59 37.46 -8.07
N ARG A 394 12.06 38.57 -8.58
CA ARG A 394 12.84 39.76 -8.97
C ARG A 394 12.55 40.93 -8.03
N LYS A 395 13.59 41.42 -7.34
CA LYS A 395 13.57 42.78 -6.79
C LYS A 395 13.78 43.76 -7.94
N PRO A 396 13.00 44.84 -8.08
CA PRO A 396 13.28 45.86 -9.09
C PRO A 396 14.70 46.40 -8.88
N ALA A 397 15.49 46.49 -9.95
CA ALA A 397 16.82 47.10 -9.87
C ALA A 397 16.69 48.61 -9.58
N GLU A 398 17.61 49.18 -8.79
CA GLU A 398 17.62 50.62 -8.53
C GLU A 398 17.69 51.40 -9.86
N GLY A 399 16.61 52.13 -10.18
CA GLY A 399 16.52 52.96 -11.39
C GLY A 399 15.73 52.37 -12.56
N GLU A 400 15.23 51.14 -12.46
CA GLU A 400 14.20 50.65 -13.40
C GLU A 400 12.83 51.26 -13.04
N ALA A 401 12.06 51.72 -14.04
CA ALA A 401 10.66 52.09 -13.83
C ALA A 401 9.93 50.90 -13.17
N PRO A 402 8.92 51.12 -12.30
CA PRO A 402 8.21 50.02 -11.65
C PRO A 402 7.48 49.21 -12.71
N ALA A 403 8.14 48.18 -13.26
CA ALA A 403 7.44 47.02 -13.78
C ALA A 403 6.57 46.53 -12.61
N GLU A 404 5.29 46.28 -12.87
CA GLU A 404 4.33 45.81 -11.86
C GLU A 404 5.00 44.72 -11.03
N ALA A 405 5.37 45.05 -9.79
CA ALA A 405 6.07 44.11 -8.94
C ALA A 405 5.15 42.90 -8.78
N GLU A 406 5.65 41.71 -9.15
CA GLU A 406 4.84 40.51 -9.01
C GLU A 406 4.33 40.41 -7.57
N PRO A 407 3.02 40.18 -7.36
CA PRO A 407 2.45 40.18 -6.04
C PRO A 407 3.06 39.05 -5.20
N THR A 408 3.35 39.34 -3.94
CA THR A 408 3.76 38.31 -2.96
C THR A 408 2.71 37.20 -2.93
N ARG A 409 3.10 35.97 -3.30
CA ARG A 409 2.22 34.80 -3.21
C ARG A 409 2.15 34.35 -1.76
N VAL A 410 0.94 34.09 -1.26
CA VAL A 410 0.71 33.58 0.09
C VAL A 410 0.16 32.16 -0.01
N ILE A 411 0.82 31.21 0.64
CA ILE A 411 0.28 29.87 0.86
C ILE A 411 -0.29 29.85 2.27
N SER A 412 -1.58 29.55 2.41
CA SER A 412 -2.25 29.44 3.71
C SER A 412 -3.06 28.16 3.82
N ALA A 413 -3.30 27.72 5.06
CA ALA A 413 -4.17 26.59 5.36
C ALA A 413 -5.68 26.90 5.24
N ASP A 414 -6.08 28.04 4.66
CA ASP A 414 -7.50 28.44 4.64
C ASP A 414 -8.36 27.46 3.83
N SER A 415 -7.92 27.12 2.62
CA SER A 415 -8.56 26.09 1.79
C SER A 415 -8.50 24.71 2.43
N LEU A 416 -7.38 24.38 3.09
CA LEU A 416 -7.19 23.11 3.78
C LEU A 416 -8.19 22.94 4.93
N ARG A 417 -8.38 24.00 5.74
CA ARG A 417 -9.38 24.02 6.83
C ARG A 417 -10.79 23.89 6.29
N GLN A 418 -11.13 24.61 5.23
CA GLN A 418 -12.45 24.52 4.61
C GLN A 418 -12.76 23.09 4.16
N LEU A 419 -11.81 22.43 3.49
CA LEU A 419 -11.95 21.04 3.06
C LEU A 419 -12.04 20.08 4.25
N GLY A 420 -11.17 20.22 5.26
CA GLY A 420 -11.17 19.38 6.45
C GLY A 420 -12.51 19.42 7.20
N GLN A 421 -13.07 20.63 7.40
CA GLN A 421 -14.39 20.80 8.02
C GLN A 421 -15.52 20.18 7.18
N GLN A 422 -15.41 20.21 5.85
CA GLN A 422 -16.37 19.54 4.97
C GLN A 422 -16.25 18.01 5.05
N TRP A 423 -15.03 17.49 5.17
CA TRP A 423 -14.79 16.04 5.33
C TRP A 423 -15.30 15.52 6.68
N GLU A 424 -15.19 16.29 7.76
CA GLU A 424 -15.83 15.94 9.05
C GLU A 424 -17.34 15.75 8.88
N LYS A 425 -18.00 16.64 8.13
CA LYS A 425 -19.43 16.50 7.81
C LYS A 425 -19.71 15.27 6.94
N PHE A 426 -18.92 15.03 5.90
CA PHE A 426 -19.09 13.83 5.07
C PHE A 426 -18.99 12.53 5.87
N VAL A 427 -18.10 12.46 6.86
CA VAL A 427 -18.01 11.30 7.75
C VAL A 427 -19.23 11.23 8.68
N GLN A 428 -19.67 12.36 9.25
CA GLN A 428 -20.86 12.41 10.12
C GLN A 428 -22.15 12.01 9.38
N ASP A 429 -22.28 12.42 8.11
CA ASP A 429 -23.46 12.18 7.27
C ASP A 429 -23.43 10.80 6.59
N GLY A 430 -22.35 10.03 6.73
CA GLY A 430 -22.17 8.73 6.07
C GLY A 430 -21.93 8.82 4.56
N VAL A 431 -21.52 9.98 4.06
CA VAL A 431 -21.05 10.18 2.68
C VAL A 431 -19.67 9.55 2.51
N PHE A 432 -18.80 9.73 3.49
CA PHE A 432 -17.53 9.02 3.62
C PHE A 432 -17.68 7.95 4.71
N GLU A 433 -17.71 6.69 4.30
CA GLU A 433 -17.79 5.55 5.22
C GLU A 433 -16.38 4.98 5.46
N VAL A 434 -15.98 4.83 6.72
CA VAL A 434 -14.66 4.28 7.10
C VAL A 434 -14.83 2.85 7.60
N LEU A 435 -14.27 1.89 6.88
CA LEU A 435 -14.38 0.45 7.12
C LEU A 435 -13.03 -0.15 7.48
N SER A 436 -13.00 -1.10 8.42
CA SER A 436 -11.76 -1.76 8.88
C SER A 436 -11.94 -3.27 9.08
N ASP A 437 -12.26 -3.97 7.98
CA ASP A 437 -12.44 -5.42 7.96
C ASP A 437 -11.11 -6.17 8.23
N ASP A 438 -11.18 -7.31 8.95
CA ASP A 438 -9.99 -8.08 9.38
C ASP A 438 -9.15 -8.61 8.19
N PHE A 439 -9.79 -8.83 7.05
CA PHE A 439 -9.15 -9.39 5.86
C PHE A 439 -7.96 -8.53 5.38
N TRP A 440 -8.05 -7.20 5.50
CA TRP A 440 -7.00 -6.29 5.06
C TRP A 440 -5.69 -6.46 5.84
N THR A 441 -5.80 -6.88 7.10
CA THR A 441 -4.67 -7.20 8.00
C THR A 441 -4.43 -8.71 8.14
N SER A 442 -4.98 -9.52 7.24
CA SER A 442 -4.68 -10.96 7.12
C SER A 442 -3.49 -11.20 6.17
N PRO A 443 -2.87 -12.39 6.16
CA PRO A 443 -1.79 -12.69 5.22
C PRO A 443 -2.30 -13.08 3.81
N HIS A 444 -3.61 -13.19 3.63
CA HIS A 444 -4.20 -13.72 2.41
C HIS A 444 -4.12 -12.72 1.25
N VAL A 445 -3.89 -13.28 0.07
CA VAL A 445 -3.93 -12.54 -1.21
C VAL A 445 -5.38 -12.42 -1.70
N TYR A 446 -5.66 -11.45 -2.56
CA TYR A 446 -7.05 -11.05 -2.81
C TYR A 446 -7.87 -12.06 -3.60
N LYS A 447 -7.25 -12.87 -4.47
CA LYS A 447 -7.94 -13.99 -5.15
C LYS A 447 -8.65 -14.94 -4.17
N ASP A 448 -8.15 -15.04 -2.94
CA ASP A 448 -8.69 -15.93 -1.91
C ASP A 448 -9.73 -15.23 -1.01
N MET A 449 -10.04 -13.94 -1.25
CA MET A 449 -11.01 -13.18 -0.45
C MET A 449 -12.38 -13.86 -0.42
N LYS A 450 -12.88 -14.38 -1.55
CA LYS A 450 -14.17 -15.09 -1.59
C LYS A 450 -14.20 -16.33 -0.68
N ARG A 451 -13.04 -16.93 -0.38
CA ARG A 451 -12.89 -18.08 0.51
C ARG A 451 -12.81 -17.65 1.98
N TYR A 452 -12.01 -16.63 2.28
CA TYR A 452 -11.71 -16.24 3.67
C TYR A 452 -12.63 -15.15 4.23
N ASP A 453 -13.22 -14.32 3.38
CA ASP A 453 -14.15 -13.25 3.72
C ASP A 453 -15.18 -13.02 2.58
N PRO A 454 -16.16 -13.94 2.42
CA PRO A 454 -17.16 -13.84 1.36
C PRO A 454 -18.07 -12.62 1.51
N ASP A 455 -18.24 -12.09 2.73
CA ASP A 455 -19.10 -10.94 2.98
C ASP A 455 -18.42 -9.64 2.54
N LEU A 456 -17.11 -9.49 2.80
CA LEU A 456 -16.33 -8.40 2.20
C LEU A 456 -16.32 -8.49 0.68
N TYR A 457 -16.11 -9.68 0.10
CA TYR A 457 -16.15 -9.84 -1.36
C TYR A 457 -17.49 -9.37 -1.93
N ARG A 458 -18.62 -9.75 -1.30
CA ARG A 458 -19.97 -9.33 -1.68
C ARG A 458 -20.15 -7.82 -1.55
N LYS A 459 -19.64 -7.23 -0.46
CA LYS A 459 -19.68 -5.78 -0.20
C LYS A 459 -19.00 -4.99 -1.32
N LEU A 460 -17.86 -5.47 -1.81
CA LEU A 460 -17.10 -4.83 -2.90
C LEU A 460 -17.84 -4.88 -4.26
N GLN A 461 -18.74 -5.85 -4.48
CA GLN A 461 -19.46 -5.98 -5.76
C GLN A 461 -20.40 -4.81 -6.09
N PHE A 462 -20.78 -4.06 -5.06
CA PHE A 462 -21.65 -2.90 -5.17
C PHE A 462 -20.92 -1.60 -5.54
N ALA A 463 -19.60 -1.65 -5.66
CA ALA A 463 -18.81 -0.48 -6.06
C ALA A 463 -18.89 -0.24 -7.59
N THR A 464 -18.86 1.04 -7.97
CA THR A 464 -18.58 1.46 -9.35
C THR A 464 -17.14 1.09 -9.74
N CYS A 465 -16.21 1.20 -8.81
CA CYS A 465 -14.85 0.73 -8.95
C CYS A 465 -14.25 0.56 -7.56
N VAL A 466 -13.37 -0.43 -7.41
CA VAL A 466 -12.52 -0.58 -6.22
C VAL A 466 -11.11 -0.12 -6.59
N LEU A 467 -10.69 1.01 -6.03
CA LEU A 467 -9.37 1.60 -6.22
C LEU A 467 -8.41 1.10 -5.13
N PHE A 468 -7.38 0.37 -5.53
CA PHE A 468 -6.33 -0.12 -4.65
C PHE A 468 -5.12 0.81 -4.69
N LYS A 469 -4.75 1.36 -3.53
CA LYS A 469 -3.58 2.23 -3.38
C LYS A 469 -2.34 1.45 -2.97
N GLY A 470 -1.18 1.81 -3.49
CA GLY A 470 0.11 1.38 -2.91
C GLY A 470 0.62 0.00 -3.33
N ASP A 471 1.82 -0.30 -2.85
CA ASP A 471 2.59 -1.49 -3.26
C ASP A 471 2.07 -2.78 -2.62
N LEU A 472 1.70 -2.76 -1.33
CA LEU A 472 1.18 -3.95 -0.64
C LEU A 472 -0.15 -4.43 -1.24
N ASN A 473 -1.06 -3.50 -1.56
CA ASN A 473 -2.33 -3.87 -2.18
C ASN A 473 -2.10 -4.45 -3.60
N TYR A 474 -1.16 -3.88 -4.37
CA TYR A 474 -0.79 -4.42 -5.69
C TYR A 474 -0.16 -5.81 -5.61
N ARG A 475 0.71 -6.03 -4.62
CA ARG A 475 1.30 -7.33 -4.29
C ARG A 475 0.23 -8.39 -3.99
N LYS A 476 -0.76 -8.05 -3.16
CA LYS A 476 -1.91 -8.91 -2.83
C LYS A 476 -2.86 -9.13 -4.01
N LEU A 477 -3.05 -8.14 -4.89
CA LEU A 477 -3.79 -8.29 -6.15
C LEU A 477 -3.13 -9.32 -7.06
N LEU A 478 -1.80 -9.24 -7.21
CA LEU A 478 -1.03 -10.13 -8.09
C LEU A 478 -0.70 -11.49 -7.45
N GLY A 479 -1.19 -11.74 -6.23
CA GLY A 479 -1.00 -13.01 -5.52
C GLY A 479 0.45 -13.31 -5.15
N GLU A 480 1.24 -12.27 -4.87
CA GLU A 480 2.63 -12.39 -4.39
C GLU A 480 3.53 -13.23 -5.31
N LYS A 481 3.37 -13.04 -6.63
CA LYS A 481 4.05 -13.85 -7.66
C LYS A 481 4.87 -12.95 -8.59
N ASN A 482 6.10 -13.39 -8.91
CA ASN A 482 6.93 -12.73 -9.93
C ASN A 482 6.39 -13.04 -11.33
N TRP A 483 5.40 -12.28 -11.80
CA TRP A 483 4.81 -12.51 -13.12
C TRP A 483 5.80 -12.23 -14.26
N ASN A 484 5.58 -12.88 -15.41
CA ASN A 484 6.16 -12.34 -16.64
C ASN A 484 5.66 -10.89 -16.80
N PRO A 485 6.56 -9.88 -16.91
CA PRO A 485 6.16 -8.48 -16.95
C PRO A 485 5.14 -8.13 -18.03
N MET A 486 5.05 -8.90 -19.11
CA MET A 486 4.09 -8.71 -20.21
C MET A 486 2.72 -9.35 -19.96
N THR A 487 2.57 -10.17 -18.90
CA THR A 487 1.26 -10.74 -18.52
C THR A 487 0.27 -9.61 -18.30
N GLY A 488 -0.90 -9.65 -18.94
CA GLY A 488 -1.91 -8.60 -18.75
C GLY A 488 -2.37 -8.49 -17.29
N PHE A 489 -2.94 -7.34 -16.91
CA PHE A 489 -3.38 -7.11 -15.53
C PHE A 489 -4.50 -8.07 -15.12
N GLU A 490 -5.52 -8.28 -15.95
CA GLU A 490 -6.65 -9.18 -15.69
C GLU A 490 -6.24 -10.63 -15.35
N PRO A 491 -5.42 -11.35 -16.16
CA PRO A 491 -4.98 -12.70 -15.78
C PRO A 491 -4.11 -12.71 -14.51
N ALA A 492 -3.38 -11.62 -14.22
CA ALA A 492 -2.56 -11.53 -13.01
C ALA A 492 -3.41 -11.39 -11.72
N LEU A 493 -4.66 -10.90 -11.82
CA LEU A 493 -5.64 -10.86 -10.72
C LEU A 493 -6.16 -12.25 -10.30
N GLN A 494 -5.90 -13.30 -11.10
CA GLN A 494 -6.23 -14.69 -10.75
C GLN A 494 -7.72 -14.89 -10.39
N GLY A 495 -8.61 -14.18 -11.08
CA GLY A 495 -10.06 -14.26 -10.87
C GLY A 495 -10.61 -13.33 -9.78
N PHE A 496 -9.77 -12.52 -9.13
CA PHE A 496 -10.25 -11.48 -8.21
C PHE A 496 -10.89 -10.31 -8.97
N MET A 497 -12.21 -10.35 -9.13
CA MET A 497 -12.99 -9.30 -9.80
C MET A 497 -14.35 -9.15 -9.10
N PRO A 498 -14.41 -8.56 -7.88
CA PRO A 498 -15.69 -8.31 -7.22
C PRO A 498 -16.50 -7.23 -7.96
N ALA A 499 -15.81 -6.20 -8.46
CA ALA A 499 -16.29 -5.11 -9.29
C ALA A 499 -15.13 -4.69 -10.22
N PRO A 500 -15.25 -3.65 -11.07
CA PRO A 500 -14.08 -3.11 -11.75
C PRO A 500 -12.96 -2.77 -10.76
N VAL A 501 -11.74 -3.20 -11.09
CA VAL A 501 -10.56 -3.06 -10.25
C VAL A 501 -9.63 -2.03 -10.88
N ALA A 502 -9.21 -1.06 -10.10
CA ALA A 502 -8.17 -0.11 -10.46
C ALA A 502 -7.04 -0.14 -9.43
N ALA A 503 -5.79 0.01 -9.87
CA ALA A 503 -4.65 0.07 -8.97
C ALA A 503 -3.75 1.26 -9.29
N LEU A 504 -3.37 2.01 -8.25
CA LEU A 504 -2.39 3.09 -8.30
C LEU A 504 -1.19 2.68 -7.46
N ARG A 505 -0.07 2.36 -8.11
CA ARG A 505 1.08 1.77 -7.43
C ARG A 505 2.38 2.41 -7.89
N THR A 506 3.14 2.93 -6.93
CA THR A 506 4.58 3.18 -7.11
C THR A 506 5.33 1.85 -6.97
N VAL A 507 6.28 1.58 -7.86
CA VAL A 507 6.94 0.26 -7.94
C VAL A 507 8.01 0.15 -6.84
N LYS A 508 7.73 -0.65 -5.80
CA LYS A 508 8.60 -0.86 -4.63
C LYS A 508 8.85 -2.34 -4.31
N ALA A 509 8.56 -3.24 -5.26
CA ALA A 509 8.75 -4.68 -5.12
C ALA A 509 9.00 -5.34 -6.49
N ASP A 510 9.69 -6.48 -6.46
CA ASP A 510 10.13 -7.33 -7.59
C ASP A 510 8.99 -8.13 -8.24
N LEU A 511 7.83 -7.49 -8.42
CA LEU A 511 6.73 -8.00 -9.22
C LEU A 511 6.08 -6.88 -10.02
N ILE A 512 5.74 -7.17 -11.28
CA ILE A 512 5.02 -6.26 -12.16
C ILE A 512 4.29 -7.02 -13.27
N CYS A 513 3.28 -6.40 -13.88
CA CYS A 513 2.56 -6.95 -15.01
C CYS A 513 2.11 -5.84 -15.97
N GLY A 514 1.64 -6.22 -17.15
CA GLY A 514 1.05 -5.33 -18.15
C GLY A 514 2.03 -4.41 -18.87
N LEU A 515 3.34 -4.67 -18.79
CA LEU A 515 4.34 -3.85 -19.46
C LEU A 515 4.39 -4.13 -20.98
N PRO A 516 4.66 -3.11 -21.80
CA PRO A 516 4.97 -3.30 -23.22
C PRO A 516 6.18 -4.21 -23.43
N LYS A 517 6.19 -4.94 -24.56
CA LYS A 517 7.29 -5.83 -24.93
C LYS A 517 8.64 -5.11 -24.91
N GLY A 518 9.63 -5.69 -24.23
CA GLY A 518 10.99 -5.15 -24.12
C GLY A 518 11.15 -3.99 -23.13
N LYS A 519 10.07 -3.47 -22.53
CA LYS A 519 10.17 -2.35 -21.57
C LYS A 519 10.91 -2.74 -20.29
N ALA A 520 10.65 -3.93 -19.76
CA ALA A 520 11.33 -4.44 -18.58
C ALA A 520 12.85 -4.59 -18.82
N ASP A 521 13.25 -5.16 -19.96
CA ASP A 521 14.66 -5.35 -20.32
C ASP A 521 15.39 -4.01 -20.49
N GLN A 522 14.71 -3.02 -21.11
CA GLN A 522 15.22 -1.65 -21.21
C GLN A 522 15.49 -1.05 -19.84
N LEU A 523 14.55 -1.16 -18.90
CA LEU A 523 14.69 -0.61 -17.56
C LEU A 523 15.78 -1.34 -16.76
N ASN A 524 15.85 -2.67 -16.86
CA ASN A 524 16.92 -3.46 -16.22
C ASN A 524 18.32 -3.08 -16.73
N THR A 525 18.45 -2.68 -17.99
CA THR A 525 19.72 -2.20 -18.56
C THR A 525 20.15 -0.85 -17.98
N ILE A 526 19.17 0.02 -17.67
CA ILE A 526 19.42 1.34 -17.08
C ILE A 526 19.75 1.21 -15.59
N ASP A 527 18.97 0.41 -14.87
CA ASP A 527 19.07 0.22 -13.43
C ASP A 527 18.40 -1.09 -13.03
N GLU A 528 19.18 -2.13 -12.73
CA GLU A 528 18.65 -3.45 -12.32
C GLU A 528 17.75 -3.39 -11.06
N LYS A 529 17.82 -2.31 -10.28
CA LYS A 529 17.03 -2.11 -9.05
C LYS A 529 15.88 -1.12 -9.22
N TRP A 530 15.47 -0.81 -10.45
CA TRP A 530 14.41 0.16 -10.72
C TRP A 530 13.07 -0.17 -10.03
N MET A 531 12.82 -1.47 -9.77
CA MET A 531 11.60 -1.94 -9.08
C MET A 531 11.63 -1.77 -7.55
N GLU A 532 12.77 -1.38 -6.97
CA GLU A 532 12.96 -1.30 -5.51
C GLU A 532 12.89 0.15 -4.98
N LYS A 533 12.94 1.15 -5.88
CA LYS A 533 13.17 2.56 -5.53
C LYS A 533 11.91 3.42 -5.45
N GLY A 534 10.77 2.97 -5.98
CA GLY A 534 9.56 3.79 -6.05
C GLY A 534 9.62 4.90 -7.10
N ASP A 535 10.57 4.85 -8.03
CA ASP A 535 10.77 5.89 -9.05
C ASP A 535 9.79 5.81 -10.22
N TYR A 536 9.15 4.67 -10.40
CA TYR A 536 8.18 4.39 -11.45
C TYR A 536 6.80 4.13 -10.87
N GLY A 537 5.76 4.41 -11.65
CA GLY A 537 4.38 4.20 -11.28
C GLY A 537 3.63 3.38 -12.32
N VAL A 538 2.56 2.72 -11.88
CA VAL A 538 1.57 2.11 -12.76
C VAL A 538 0.16 2.54 -12.34
N ILE A 539 -0.65 2.86 -13.34
CA ILE A 539 -2.10 3.07 -13.23
C ILE A 539 -2.73 2.02 -14.14
N GLN A 540 -3.37 1.03 -13.55
CA GLN A 540 -3.94 -0.10 -14.29
C GLN A 540 -5.40 -0.30 -13.89
N CYS A 541 -6.23 -0.67 -14.85
CA CYS A 541 -7.61 -1.05 -14.55
C CYS A 541 -8.10 -2.23 -15.38
N VAL A 542 -9.06 -2.97 -14.82
CA VAL A 542 -9.81 -4.02 -15.52
C VAL A 542 -11.29 -3.74 -15.33
N ASN A 543 -12.05 -3.80 -16.41
CA ASN A 543 -13.51 -3.70 -16.36
C ASN A 543 -14.11 -5.09 -16.09
N ASP A 544 -15.12 -5.14 -15.23
CA ASP A 544 -15.91 -6.35 -15.06
C ASP A 544 -16.90 -6.49 -16.22
N SER A 545 -16.63 -7.45 -17.10
CA SER A 545 -17.49 -7.77 -18.25
C SER A 545 -18.85 -8.36 -17.85
N ILE A 546 -19.04 -8.76 -16.58
CA ILE A 546 -20.12 -9.67 -16.17
C ILE A 546 -21.41 -8.92 -15.76
N ILE A 547 -21.32 -7.72 -15.17
CA ILE A 547 -22.52 -7.06 -14.60
C ILE A 547 -23.38 -6.32 -15.65
N VAL A 548 -22.83 -5.93 -16.80
CA VAL A 548 -23.61 -5.23 -17.84
C VAL A 548 -24.62 -6.16 -18.53
N CYS A 549 -24.34 -7.47 -18.61
CA CYS A 549 -25.24 -8.42 -19.30
C CYS A 549 -26.53 -8.73 -18.52
N ASN A 550 -26.52 -8.70 -17.18
CA ASN A 550 -27.69 -9.12 -16.39
C ASN A 550 -28.64 -7.96 -16.00
N MET A 551 -28.25 -6.70 -16.21
CA MET A 551 -29.16 -5.56 -16.00
C MET A 551 -29.95 -5.19 -17.26
N GLY A 552 -29.53 -5.66 -18.44
CA GLY A 552 -30.13 -5.30 -19.73
C GLY A 552 -30.93 -6.41 -20.44
N GLN A 553 -30.96 -7.64 -19.91
CA GLN A 553 -31.72 -8.75 -20.51
C GLN A 553 -32.64 -9.42 -19.49
N ARG A 554 -33.75 -8.76 -19.20
CA ARG A 554 -35.02 -9.46 -18.96
C ARG A 554 -35.91 -9.14 -20.16
N LYS A 555 -35.88 -10.01 -21.17
CA LYS A 555 -36.94 -10.10 -22.17
C LYS A 555 -37.90 -11.19 -21.76
#